data_AF-A0A7C6TYX4-F1
#
_entry.id   AF-A0A7C6TYX4-F1
#
_cell.length_a   1.000
_cell.length_b   1.000
_cell.length_c   1.000
_cell.angle_alpha   90.00
_cell.angle_beta   90.00
_cell.angle_gamma   90.00
#
_symmetry.space_group_name_H-M   'P 1'
#
loop_
_entity.id
_entity.type
_entity.pdbx_description
1 polymer ?
#
loop_
_entity_poly.entity_id
_entity_poly.type
_entity_poly.pdbx_seq_one_letter_code
_entity_poly.pdbx_strand_id
1 'polypeptide(L)'
;TGDKVLIEVANLLTKHLDNQGIVARIGGDEFIYLLPNMSHKEGQAFVESLENLFENQLIKGIKIAISYGLATKEVGEHIDDALKQSEEAMYQHKLFEHTSHRSEFIKSILNTLREKNPREKEHSNRVAHICIEIGKALDMKKHELALLEAIASLHDIGKIAIDEAILNKPGKLNEEEWKAIKRHPEIGYRIISTAPQYAEIAEDILSHHEHFNGQGYPRGLKGEEIPIRARIVAIADAYDAIVSKRTYKESMSHESAIEEIKRCRGTQFDPHLVDIFIRLIDDGTLNLTKKGH
;
A
#
# COMPACT_ATOMS: atom_id res chain seq x y z
N THR A 1 -9.59 -15.80 -25.77
CA THR A 1 -10.62 -16.02 -24.73
C THR A 1 -10.95 -14.72 -23.99
N GLY A 2 -9.94 -13.90 -23.65
CA GLY A 2 -10.13 -12.58 -23.03
C GLY A 2 -10.98 -11.59 -23.83
N ASP A 3 -10.77 -11.46 -25.15
CA ASP A 3 -11.55 -10.51 -25.96
C ASP A 3 -13.05 -10.78 -25.93
N LYS A 4 -13.45 -12.05 -25.89
CA LYS A 4 -14.86 -12.45 -25.79
C LYS A 4 -15.46 -12.06 -24.44
N VAL A 5 -14.66 -12.08 -23.37
CA VAL A 5 -15.07 -11.61 -22.05
C VAL A 5 -15.23 -10.09 -22.08
N LEU A 6 -14.27 -9.36 -22.66
CA LEU A 6 -14.33 -7.90 -22.78
C LEU A 6 -15.53 -7.41 -23.61
N ILE A 7 -15.89 -8.13 -24.68
CA ILE A 7 -17.09 -7.83 -25.47
C ILE A 7 -18.35 -8.03 -24.63
N GLU A 8 -18.44 -9.11 -23.84
CA GLU A 8 -19.60 -9.36 -22.97
C GLU A 8 -19.71 -8.29 -21.88
N VAL A 9 -18.59 -7.92 -21.24
CA VAL A 9 -18.52 -6.82 -20.28
C VAL A 9 -19.00 -5.53 -20.92
N ALA A 10 -18.47 -5.16 -22.09
CA ALA A 10 -18.88 -3.94 -22.79
C ALA A 10 -20.39 -3.93 -23.11
N ASN A 11 -20.96 -5.07 -23.51
CA ASN A 11 -22.39 -5.20 -23.77
C ASN A 11 -23.23 -5.01 -22.50
N LEU A 12 -22.81 -5.58 -21.38
CA LEU A 12 -23.48 -5.42 -20.09
C LEU A 12 -23.41 -3.97 -19.60
N LEU A 13 -22.23 -3.37 -19.68
CA LEU A 13 -22.01 -1.98 -19.34
C LEU A 13 -22.89 -1.03 -20.18
N THR A 14 -22.97 -1.28 -21.48
CA THR A 14 -23.80 -0.49 -22.41
C THR A 14 -25.30 -0.70 -22.14
N LYS A 15 -25.72 -1.93 -21.82
CA LYS A 15 -27.12 -2.25 -21.53
C LYS A 15 -27.59 -1.65 -20.21
N HIS A 16 -26.72 -1.58 -19.22
CA HIS A 16 -27.00 -0.97 -17.91
C HIS A 16 -27.11 0.56 -17.99
N LEU A 17 -26.52 1.16 -19.03
CA LEU A 17 -26.63 2.57 -19.29
C LEU A 17 -28.00 2.88 -19.90
N ASP A 18 -28.98 3.26 -19.07
CA ASP A 18 -30.34 3.66 -19.48
C ASP A 18 -30.39 5.05 -20.17
N ASN A 19 -29.51 5.29 -21.15
CA ASN A 19 -29.38 6.53 -21.95
C ASN A 19 -28.89 7.80 -21.21
N GLN A 20 -28.40 7.71 -19.97
CA GLN A 20 -27.90 8.87 -19.21
C GLN A 20 -26.37 8.92 -19.05
N GLY A 21 -25.64 8.71 -20.15
CA GLY A 21 -24.19 8.90 -20.11
C GLY A 21 -23.46 8.42 -21.34
N ILE A 22 -22.16 8.27 -21.19
CA ILE A 22 -21.25 7.73 -22.20
C ILE A 22 -20.41 6.67 -21.50
N VAL A 23 -20.35 5.48 -22.09
CA VAL A 23 -19.38 4.46 -21.70
C VAL A 23 -18.32 4.34 -22.80
N ALA A 24 -17.05 4.36 -22.41
CA ALA A 24 -15.94 4.18 -23.34
C ALA A 24 -14.89 3.23 -22.74
N ARG A 25 -14.23 2.44 -23.60
CA ARG A 25 -13.06 1.65 -23.22
C ARG A 25 -11.82 2.50 -23.43
N ILE A 26 -11.04 2.72 -22.38
CA ILE A 26 -9.86 3.59 -22.42
C ILE A 26 -8.57 2.80 -22.70
N GLY A 27 -8.54 1.52 -22.35
CA GLY A 27 -7.40 0.64 -22.56
C GLY A 27 -7.62 -0.71 -21.88
N GLY A 28 -6.85 -1.74 -22.23
CA GLY A 28 -6.84 -3.01 -21.50
C GLY A 28 -8.23 -3.55 -21.15
N ASP A 29 -8.49 -3.73 -19.86
CA ASP A 29 -9.77 -4.10 -19.25
C ASP A 29 -10.49 -2.92 -18.58
N GLU A 30 -10.07 -1.68 -18.86
CA GLU A 30 -10.56 -0.46 -18.23
C GLU A 30 -11.64 0.25 -19.05
N PHE A 31 -12.69 0.65 -18.35
CA PHE A 31 -13.85 1.36 -18.90
C PHE A 31 -14.13 2.62 -18.08
N ILE A 32 -14.57 3.67 -18.76
CA ILE A 32 -14.99 4.92 -18.13
C ILE A 32 -16.47 5.17 -18.39
N TYR A 33 -17.17 5.62 -17.34
CA TYR A 33 -18.51 6.19 -17.43
C TYR A 33 -18.44 7.70 -17.24
N LEU A 34 -19.02 8.44 -18.19
CA LEU A 34 -19.33 9.84 -18.02
C LEU A 34 -20.84 9.97 -17.81
N LEU A 35 -21.25 10.40 -16.63
CA LEU A 35 -22.64 10.50 -16.19
C LEU A 35 -23.01 11.99 -16.03
N PRO A 36 -23.33 12.71 -17.12
CA PRO A 36 -23.61 14.14 -17.07
C PRO A 36 -24.89 14.42 -16.27
N ASN A 37 -24.87 15.53 -15.52
CA ASN A 37 -25.99 15.99 -14.68
C ASN A 37 -26.39 15.02 -13.56
N MET A 38 -25.48 14.12 -13.17
CA MET A 38 -25.69 13.19 -12.06
C MET A 38 -24.94 13.70 -10.82
N SER A 39 -25.62 13.74 -9.67
CA SER A 39 -24.99 14.06 -8.39
C SER A 39 -24.10 12.91 -7.89
N HIS A 40 -23.21 13.18 -6.94
CA HIS A 40 -22.36 12.16 -6.34
C HIS A 40 -23.17 10.98 -5.76
N LYS A 41 -24.28 11.28 -5.08
CA LYS A 41 -25.17 10.27 -4.47
C LYS A 41 -25.84 9.38 -5.53
N GLU A 42 -26.26 9.95 -6.64
CA GLU A 42 -26.85 9.19 -7.75
C GLU A 42 -25.78 8.34 -8.45
N GLY A 43 -24.56 8.89 -8.63
CA GLY A 43 -23.42 8.13 -9.14
C GLY A 43 -23.05 6.94 -8.25
N GLN A 44 -23.13 7.10 -6.93
CA GLN A 44 -22.88 6.02 -5.98
C GLN A 44 -23.93 4.91 -6.08
N ALA A 45 -25.22 5.27 -6.13
CA ALA A 45 -26.29 4.30 -6.36
C ALA A 45 -26.17 3.57 -7.71
N PHE A 46 -25.72 4.29 -8.76
CA PHE A 46 -25.44 3.69 -10.07
C PHE A 46 -24.33 2.64 -9.98
N VAL A 47 -23.23 2.96 -9.31
CA VAL A 47 -22.12 2.06 -9.10
C VAL A 47 -22.53 0.82 -8.29
N GLU A 48 -23.26 0.99 -7.18
CA GLU A 48 -23.78 -0.13 -6.39
C GLU A 48 -24.66 -1.06 -7.24
N SER A 49 -25.47 -0.50 -8.15
CA SER A 49 -26.28 -1.30 -9.07
C SER A 49 -25.43 -2.09 -10.09
N LEU A 50 -24.31 -1.53 -10.54
CA LEU A 50 -23.36 -2.22 -11.41
C LEU A 50 -22.65 -3.36 -10.68
N GLU A 51 -22.21 -3.15 -9.45
CA GLU A 51 -21.61 -4.22 -8.64
C GLU A 51 -22.55 -5.40 -8.50
N ASN A 52 -23.81 -5.14 -8.14
CA ASN A 52 -24.85 -6.16 -8.03
C ASN A 52 -25.08 -6.88 -9.36
N LEU A 53 -25.00 -6.20 -10.50
CA LEU A 53 -25.13 -6.82 -11.82
C LEU A 53 -24.00 -7.84 -12.07
N PHE A 54 -22.74 -7.45 -11.80
CA PHE A 54 -21.58 -8.31 -12.04
C PHE A 54 -21.46 -9.44 -11.03
N GLU A 55 -21.82 -9.22 -9.77
CA GLU A 55 -21.80 -10.28 -8.75
C GLU A 55 -22.78 -11.41 -9.05
N ASN A 56 -23.91 -11.10 -9.68
CA ASN A 56 -24.99 -12.05 -9.99
C ASN A 56 -24.88 -12.66 -11.40
N GLN A 57 -23.84 -12.33 -12.17
CA GLN A 57 -23.65 -12.87 -13.51
C GLN A 57 -22.39 -13.73 -13.64
N LEU A 58 -22.55 -14.86 -14.33
CA LEU A 58 -21.44 -15.64 -14.85
C LEU A 58 -21.21 -15.27 -16.30
N ILE A 59 -20.07 -14.63 -16.58
CA ILE A 59 -19.68 -14.28 -17.93
C ILE A 59 -18.79 -15.41 -18.45
N LYS A 60 -19.32 -16.18 -19.41
CA LYS A 60 -18.67 -17.38 -19.97
C LYS A 60 -18.26 -18.40 -18.90
N GLY A 61 -19.05 -18.53 -17.83
CA GLY A 61 -18.82 -19.48 -16.74
C GLY A 61 -17.84 -18.99 -15.66
N ILE A 62 -17.41 -17.73 -15.73
CA ILE A 62 -16.50 -17.13 -14.76
C ILE A 62 -17.24 -16.00 -14.03
N LYS A 63 -17.10 -15.94 -12.70
CA LYS A 63 -17.57 -14.79 -11.91
C LYS A 63 -16.60 -13.62 -12.14
N ILE A 64 -17.11 -12.50 -12.64
CA ILE A 64 -16.30 -11.30 -12.86
C ILE A 64 -16.56 -10.37 -11.70
N ALA A 65 -15.48 -9.90 -11.08
CA ALA A 65 -15.55 -8.88 -10.06
C ALA A 65 -14.93 -7.61 -10.61
N ILE A 66 -15.60 -6.47 -10.41
CA ILE A 66 -15.20 -5.17 -10.94
C ILE A 66 -14.56 -4.33 -9.84
N SER A 67 -13.60 -3.49 -10.21
CA SER A 67 -13.14 -2.39 -9.35
C SER A 67 -13.60 -1.09 -9.99
N TYR A 68 -14.03 -0.14 -9.18
CA TYR A 68 -14.51 1.14 -9.67
C TYR A 68 -14.00 2.27 -8.79
N GLY A 69 -13.96 3.47 -9.34
CA GLY A 69 -13.83 4.68 -8.57
C GLY A 69 -14.79 5.73 -9.09
N LEU A 70 -15.33 6.51 -8.17
CA LEU A 70 -16.34 7.53 -8.45
C LEU A 70 -15.80 8.90 -8.07
N ALA A 71 -15.91 9.85 -8.98
CA ALA A 71 -15.65 11.26 -8.72
C ALA A 71 -16.75 12.10 -9.36
N THR A 72 -17.03 13.25 -8.75
CA THR A 72 -18.00 14.22 -9.25
C THR A 72 -17.28 15.52 -9.51
N LYS A 73 -17.40 16.02 -10.75
CA LYS A 73 -16.82 17.29 -11.16
C LYS A 73 -17.75 18.42 -10.75
N GLU A 74 -17.26 19.36 -9.95
CA GLU A 74 -18.01 20.55 -9.57
C GLU A 74 -17.88 21.67 -10.63
N VAL A 75 -18.75 22.69 -10.50
CA VAL A 75 -18.72 23.87 -11.36
C VAL A 75 -17.41 24.62 -11.14
N GLY A 76 -16.62 24.81 -12.20
CA GLY A 76 -15.31 25.48 -12.14
C GLY A 76 -14.10 24.53 -12.12
N GLU A 77 -14.30 23.23 -11.89
CA GLU A 77 -13.21 22.25 -11.95
C GLU A 77 -12.92 21.79 -13.39
N HIS A 78 -11.68 21.34 -13.64
CA HIS A 78 -11.33 20.66 -14.89
C HIS A 78 -11.74 19.19 -14.84
N ILE A 79 -12.15 18.63 -15.98
CA ILE A 79 -12.53 17.22 -16.06
C ILE A 79 -11.37 16.28 -15.69
N ASP A 80 -10.13 16.68 -16.01
CA ASP A 80 -8.92 15.91 -15.70
C ASP A 80 -8.73 15.67 -14.19
N ASP A 81 -9.20 16.60 -13.35
CA ASP A 81 -9.10 16.44 -11.89
C ASP A 81 -10.09 15.39 -11.39
N ALA A 82 -11.31 15.39 -11.92
CA ALA A 82 -12.31 14.35 -11.61
C ALA A 82 -11.85 12.97 -12.11
N LEU A 83 -11.25 12.89 -13.30
CA LEU A 83 -10.67 11.65 -13.83
C LEU A 83 -9.57 11.08 -12.93
N LYS A 84 -8.65 11.94 -12.47
CA LYS A 84 -7.59 11.54 -11.52
C LYS A 84 -8.17 11.05 -10.19
N GLN A 85 -9.21 11.72 -9.68
CA GLN A 85 -9.87 11.32 -8.43
C GLN A 85 -10.60 9.97 -8.60
N SER A 86 -11.28 9.74 -9.72
CA SER A 86 -11.95 8.46 -9.96
C SER A 86 -10.95 7.32 -10.15
N GLU A 87 -9.83 7.56 -10.85
CA GLU A 87 -8.77 6.57 -11.01
C GLU A 87 -8.14 6.19 -9.66
N GLU A 88 -7.91 7.18 -8.79
CA GLU A 88 -7.40 6.94 -7.43
C GLU A 88 -8.38 6.12 -6.58
N ALA A 89 -9.65 6.52 -6.55
CA ALA A 89 -10.69 5.77 -5.84
C ALA A 89 -10.80 4.34 -6.37
N MET A 90 -10.63 4.12 -7.68
CA MET A 90 -10.62 2.80 -8.30
C MET A 90 -9.45 1.96 -7.82
N TYR A 91 -8.26 2.54 -7.72
CA TYR A 91 -7.08 1.83 -7.23
C TYR A 91 -7.23 1.44 -5.76
N GLN A 92 -7.74 2.36 -4.94
CA GLN A 92 -8.07 2.09 -3.54
C GLN A 92 -9.11 0.97 -3.42
N HIS A 93 -10.18 1.03 -4.23
CA HIS A 93 -11.19 -0.03 -4.27
C HIS A 93 -10.58 -1.38 -4.70
N LYS A 94 -9.70 -1.39 -5.71
CA LYS A 94 -9.01 -2.60 -6.18
C LYS A 94 -8.11 -3.22 -5.11
N LEU A 95 -7.42 -2.39 -4.33
CA LEU A 95 -6.54 -2.85 -3.25
C LEU A 95 -7.34 -3.31 -2.03
N PHE A 96 -8.37 -2.56 -1.62
CA PHE A 96 -8.99 -2.71 -0.30
C PHE A 96 -10.43 -3.26 -0.33
N GLU A 97 -11.22 -3.04 -1.38
CA GLU A 97 -12.65 -3.38 -1.43
C GLU A 97 -12.99 -4.55 -2.35
N HIS A 98 -12.06 -5.03 -3.18
CA HIS A 98 -12.30 -6.27 -3.93
C HIS A 98 -12.43 -7.44 -2.95
N THR A 99 -13.67 -7.88 -2.75
CA THR A 99 -14.13 -9.02 -1.94
C THR A 99 -13.71 -10.35 -2.57
N SER A 100 -12.44 -10.49 -2.94
CA SER A 100 -11.90 -11.81 -3.15
C SER A 100 -11.68 -12.46 -1.78
N HIS A 101 -12.04 -13.74 -1.63
CA HIS A 101 -11.74 -14.52 -0.42
C HIS A 101 -10.25 -14.40 0.00
N ARG A 102 -9.36 -14.10 -0.95
CA ARG A 102 -7.94 -13.86 -0.68
C ARG A 102 -7.68 -12.51 0.01
N SER A 103 -8.42 -11.46 -0.36
CA SER A 103 -8.35 -10.16 0.33
C SER A 103 -8.84 -10.27 1.77
N GLU A 104 -9.98 -10.93 1.98
CA GLU A 104 -10.51 -11.21 3.33
C GLU A 104 -9.53 -12.03 4.16
N PHE A 105 -8.90 -13.04 3.55
CA PHE A 105 -7.87 -13.84 4.20
C PHE A 105 -6.63 -13.01 4.60
N ILE A 106 -6.14 -12.13 3.72
CA ILE A 106 -5.03 -11.21 4.03
C ILE A 106 -5.43 -10.26 5.17
N LYS A 107 -6.64 -9.68 5.13
CA LYS A 107 -7.17 -8.85 6.22
C LYS A 107 -7.24 -9.63 7.53
N SER A 108 -7.68 -10.89 7.50
CA SER A 108 -7.73 -11.77 8.68
C SER A 108 -6.34 -12.03 9.25
N ILE A 109 -5.34 -12.36 8.40
CA ILE A 109 -3.94 -12.52 8.84
C ILE A 109 -3.43 -11.24 9.50
N LEU A 110 -3.66 -10.09 8.87
CA LEU A 110 -3.21 -8.80 9.39
C LEU A 110 -3.84 -8.49 10.76
N ASN A 111 -5.13 -8.79 10.92
CA ASN A 111 -5.82 -8.64 12.21
C ASN A 111 -5.24 -9.58 13.27
N THR A 112 -5.03 -10.86 12.95
CA THR A 112 -4.40 -11.81 13.89
C THR A 112 -2.98 -11.40 14.26
N LEU A 113 -2.19 -10.86 13.32
CA LEU A 113 -0.86 -10.33 13.62
C LEU A 113 -0.94 -9.17 14.62
N ARG A 114 -1.88 -8.25 14.42
CA ARG A 114 -2.13 -7.12 15.33
C ARG A 114 -2.62 -7.57 16.70
N GLU A 115 -3.38 -8.66 16.79
CA GLU A 115 -3.76 -9.26 18.07
C GLU A 115 -2.57 -9.87 18.80
N LYS A 116 -1.69 -10.60 18.09
CA LYS A 116 -0.45 -11.17 18.64
C LYS A 116 0.58 -10.11 19.04
N ASN A 117 0.60 -8.99 18.33
CA ASN A 117 1.51 -7.87 18.60
C ASN A 117 0.76 -6.54 18.41
N PRO A 118 0.09 -6.04 19.48
CA PRO A 118 -0.72 -4.82 19.44
C PRO A 118 0.00 -3.57 18.93
N ARG A 119 1.34 -3.54 19.00
CA ARG A 119 2.15 -2.40 18.56
C ARG A 119 2.24 -2.27 17.05
N GLU A 120 2.03 -3.36 16.30
CA GLU A 120 2.17 -3.37 14.84
C GLU A 120 1.17 -2.43 14.17
N LYS A 121 -0.03 -2.25 14.74
CA LYS A 121 -1.04 -1.34 14.17
C LYS A 121 -0.57 0.11 14.22
N GLU A 122 -0.13 0.58 15.39
CA GLU A 122 0.34 1.96 15.54
C GLU A 122 1.64 2.19 14.78
N HIS A 123 2.53 1.20 14.77
CA HIS A 123 3.75 1.18 13.97
C HIS A 123 3.46 1.37 12.48
N SER A 124 2.58 0.53 11.91
CA SER A 124 2.20 0.61 10.50
C SER A 124 1.66 2.00 10.13
N ASN A 125 0.84 2.61 11.00
CA ASN A 125 0.29 3.94 10.76
C ASN A 125 1.38 5.03 10.76
N ARG A 126 2.36 4.96 11.66
CA ARG A 126 3.47 5.92 11.72
C ARG A 126 4.41 5.75 10.52
N VAL A 127 4.71 4.51 10.13
CA VAL A 127 5.47 4.20 8.92
C VAL A 127 4.75 4.73 7.68
N ALA A 128 3.44 4.48 7.55
CA ALA A 128 2.64 4.97 6.43
C ALA A 128 2.68 6.49 6.32
N HIS A 129 2.53 7.21 7.44
CA HIS A 129 2.60 8.67 7.46
C HIS A 129 3.94 9.17 6.90
N ILE A 130 5.07 8.62 7.37
CA ILE A 130 6.41 9.01 6.89
C ILE A 130 6.57 8.68 5.41
N CYS A 131 6.16 7.48 4.98
CA CYS A 131 6.23 7.07 3.57
C CYS A 131 5.47 8.01 2.64
N ILE A 132 4.26 8.41 3.04
CA ILE A 132 3.41 9.30 2.25
C ILE A 132 4.04 10.69 2.11
N GLU A 133 4.60 11.25 3.18
CA GLU A 133 5.25 12.57 3.10
C GLU A 133 6.52 12.54 2.23
N ILE A 134 7.33 11.47 2.33
CA ILE A 134 8.48 11.27 1.42
C ILE A 134 7.98 11.13 -0.04
N GLY A 135 6.94 10.34 -0.27
CA GLY A 135 6.38 10.13 -1.61
C GLY A 135 5.84 11.44 -2.23
N LYS A 136 5.14 12.26 -1.44
CA LYS A 136 4.68 13.59 -1.89
C LYS A 136 5.85 14.49 -2.27
N ALA A 137 6.94 14.48 -1.49
CA ALA A 137 8.14 15.28 -1.76
C ALA A 137 8.92 14.85 -3.00
N LEU A 138 8.64 13.63 -3.51
CA LEU A 138 9.14 13.08 -4.76
C LEU A 138 8.19 13.30 -5.95
N ASP A 139 7.10 14.05 -5.76
CA ASP A 139 6.02 14.23 -6.74
C ASP A 139 5.41 12.92 -7.22
N MET A 140 5.40 11.89 -6.36
CA MET A 140 4.76 10.61 -6.67
C MET A 140 3.28 10.81 -6.93
N LYS A 141 2.77 10.12 -7.94
CA LYS A 141 1.35 10.18 -8.27
C LYS A 141 0.55 9.58 -7.13
N LYS A 142 -0.71 10.01 -7.02
CA LYS A 142 -1.60 9.55 -5.96
C LYS A 142 -1.76 8.01 -5.88
N HIS A 143 -1.79 7.32 -7.02
CA HIS A 143 -1.80 5.85 -7.03
C HIS A 143 -0.51 5.24 -6.44
N GLU A 144 0.64 5.88 -6.60
CA GLU A 144 1.90 5.43 -6.00
C GLU A 144 1.90 5.66 -4.48
N LEU A 145 1.27 6.74 -4.02
CA LEU A 145 1.04 7.00 -2.60
C LEU A 145 0.11 5.95 -1.97
N ALA A 146 -0.95 5.55 -2.69
CA ALA A 146 -1.83 4.46 -2.28
C ALA A 146 -1.08 3.13 -2.13
N LEU A 147 -0.18 2.83 -3.07
CA LEU A 147 0.69 1.66 -2.99
C LEU A 147 1.66 1.74 -1.80
N LEU A 148 2.25 2.91 -1.54
CA LEU A 148 3.12 3.13 -0.37
C LEU A 148 2.37 2.91 0.94
N GLU A 149 1.13 3.38 1.06
CA GLU A 149 0.28 3.16 2.23
C GLU A 149 -0.03 1.66 2.42
N ALA A 150 -0.35 0.95 1.33
CA ALA A 150 -0.57 -0.49 1.36
C ALA A 150 0.70 -1.25 1.78
N ILE A 151 1.86 -0.89 1.23
CA ILE A 151 3.16 -1.50 1.60
C ILE A 151 3.45 -1.24 3.07
N ALA A 152 3.34 0.00 3.55
CA ALA A 152 3.55 0.33 4.95
C ALA A 152 2.63 -0.46 5.89
N SER A 153 1.40 -0.75 5.47
CA SER A 153 0.45 -1.57 6.24
C SER A 153 0.75 -3.07 6.24
N LEU A 154 1.45 -3.56 5.22
CA LEU A 154 1.60 -5.00 4.93
C LEU A 154 3.04 -5.51 4.97
N HIS A 155 4.05 -4.63 5.05
CA HIS A 155 5.48 -5.00 4.98
C HIS A 155 5.85 -6.08 6.00
N ASP A 156 5.22 -6.03 7.17
CA ASP A 156 5.45 -6.93 8.28
C ASP A 156 4.46 -8.11 8.38
N ILE A 157 3.56 -8.29 7.41
CA ILE A 157 2.53 -9.35 7.45
C ILE A 157 3.12 -10.75 7.65
N GLY A 158 4.35 -10.98 7.16
CA GLY A 158 5.07 -12.24 7.32
C GLY A 158 5.44 -12.59 8.76
N LYS A 159 5.40 -11.62 9.69
CA LYS A 159 5.64 -11.86 11.14
C LYS A 159 4.61 -12.82 11.74
N ILE A 160 3.46 -13.05 11.09
CA ILE A 160 2.43 -14.01 11.54
C ILE A 160 2.99 -15.43 11.77
N ALA A 161 4.01 -15.80 11.00
CA ALA A 161 4.65 -17.11 11.03
C ALA A 161 5.81 -17.21 12.04
N ILE A 162 6.12 -16.13 12.75
CA ILE A 162 7.14 -16.08 13.79
C ILE A 162 6.48 -16.40 15.14
N ASP A 163 7.16 -17.19 15.96
CA ASP A 163 6.71 -17.54 17.30
C ASP A 163 6.54 -16.27 18.15
N GLU A 164 5.44 -16.20 18.90
CA GLU A 164 5.11 -15.05 19.75
C GLU A 164 6.18 -14.82 20.83
N ALA A 165 6.77 -15.88 21.37
CA ALA A 165 7.85 -15.79 22.35
C ALA A 165 9.12 -15.17 21.75
N ILE A 166 9.34 -15.30 20.44
CA ILE A 166 10.44 -14.65 19.71
C ILE A 166 10.09 -13.19 19.43
N LEU A 167 8.90 -12.91 18.91
CA LEU A 167 8.45 -11.54 18.61
C LEU A 167 8.42 -10.64 19.85
N ASN A 168 7.93 -11.17 20.96
CA ASN A 168 7.74 -10.45 22.23
C ASN A 168 8.90 -10.65 23.21
N LYS A 169 10.01 -11.28 22.79
CA LYS A 169 11.13 -11.61 23.68
C LYS A 169 11.70 -10.35 24.36
N PRO A 170 11.82 -10.34 25.71
CA PRO A 170 12.52 -9.26 26.39
C PRO A 170 14.03 -9.46 26.21
N GLY A 171 14.68 -8.59 25.44
CA GLY A 171 16.14 -8.55 25.30
C GLY A 171 16.64 -8.92 23.91
N LYS A 172 17.91 -9.35 23.83
CA LYS A 172 18.55 -9.70 22.56
C LYS A 172 18.10 -11.07 22.08
N LEU A 173 17.90 -11.17 20.77
CA LEU A 173 17.64 -12.42 20.07
C LEU A 173 18.96 -13.17 19.87
N ASN A 174 18.92 -14.49 19.96
CA ASN A 174 20.02 -15.34 19.53
C ASN A 174 20.05 -15.47 18.00
N GLU A 175 21.07 -16.14 17.46
CA GLU A 175 21.26 -16.25 16.00
C GLU A 175 20.10 -16.99 15.31
N GLU A 176 19.55 -18.04 15.93
CA GLU A 176 18.44 -18.82 15.35
C GLU A 176 17.12 -18.05 15.37
N GLU A 177 16.86 -17.33 16.46
CA GLU A 177 15.73 -16.41 16.58
C GLU A 177 15.83 -15.27 15.56
N TRP A 178 17.03 -14.74 15.35
CA TRP A 178 17.30 -13.72 14.35
C TRP A 178 17.09 -14.24 12.92
N LYS A 179 17.57 -15.45 12.62
CA LYS A 179 17.30 -16.13 11.35
C LYS A 179 15.80 -16.32 11.13
N ALA A 180 15.04 -16.67 12.16
CA ALA A 180 13.59 -16.78 12.06
C ALA A 180 12.95 -15.44 11.67
N ILE A 181 13.29 -14.34 12.36
CA ILE A 181 12.76 -13.01 12.04
C ILE A 181 13.10 -12.60 10.61
N LYS A 182 14.35 -12.83 10.16
CA LYS A 182 14.80 -12.44 8.80
C LYS A 182 14.01 -13.08 7.66
N ARG A 183 13.22 -14.12 7.93
CA ARG A 183 12.38 -14.79 6.91
C ARG A 183 11.05 -14.09 6.68
N HIS A 184 10.64 -13.13 7.52
CA HIS A 184 9.32 -12.51 7.38
C HIS A 184 9.12 -11.77 6.05
N PRO A 185 10.12 -11.13 5.39
CA PRO A 185 9.89 -10.52 4.08
C PRO A 185 9.54 -11.57 3.02
N GLU A 186 10.21 -12.73 3.05
CA GLU A 186 9.91 -13.85 2.14
C GLU A 186 8.54 -14.47 2.41
N ILE A 187 8.14 -14.57 3.68
CA ILE A 187 6.82 -15.07 4.07
C ILE A 187 5.73 -14.07 3.64
N GLY A 188 5.96 -12.78 3.89
CA GLY A 188 5.07 -11.70 3.47
C GLY A 188 4.89 -11.68 1.95
N TYR A 189 5.98 -11.76 1.20
CA TYR A 189 5.95 -11.92 -0.26
C TYR A 189 5.07 -13.09 -0.70
N ARG A 190 5.24 -14.27 -0.10
CA ARG A 190 4.43 -15.46 -0.45
C ARG A 190 2.95 -15.26 -0.14
N ILE A 191 2.61 -14.68 1.01
CA ILE A 191 1.21 -14.41 1.41
C ILE A 191 0.57 -13.45 0.40
N ILE A 192 1.23 -12.32 0.15
CA ILE A 192 0.71 -11.24 -0.68
C ILE A 192 0.63 -11.64 -2.15
N SER A 193 1.59 -12.41 -2.65
CA SER A 193 1.60 -12.95 -4.02
C SER A 193 0.44 -13.92 -4.30
N THR A 194 -0.24 -14.44 -3.27
CA THR A 194 -1.45 -15.24 -3.50
C THR A 194 -2.60 -14.43 -4.06
N ALA A 195 -2.61 -13.11 -3.85
CA ALA A 195 -3.71 -12.22 -4.22
C ALA A 195 -3.26 -11.29 -5.36
N PRO A 196 -3.80 -11.45 -6.60
CA PRO A 196 -3.36 -10.70 -7.77
C PRO A 196 -3.37 -9.18 -7.60
N GLN A 197 -4.31 -8.65 -6.82
CA GLN A 197 -4.42 -7.21 -6.56
C GLN A 197 -3.22 -6.62 -5.81
N TYR A 198 -2.48 -7.43 -5.06
CA TYR A 198 -1.28 -6.99 -4.34
C TYR A 198 0.02 -7.42 -5.01
N ALA A 199 -0.04 -8.03 -6.20
CA ALA A 199 1.15 -8.50 -6.90
C ALA A 199 2.16 -7.37 -7.16
N GLU A 200 1.67 -6.15 -7.39
CA GLU A 200 2.49 -4.95 -7.64
C GLU A 200 3.34 -4.54 -6.43
N ILE A 201 2.87 -4.80 -5.20
CA ILE A 201 3.56 -4.44 -3.96
C ILE A 201 4.38 -5.59 -3.37
N ALA A 202 4.27 -6.80 -3.93
CA ALA A 202 4.92 -7.98 -3.36
C ALA A 202 6.46 -7.81 -3.33
N GLU A 203 7.06 -7.35 -4.42
CA GLU A 203 8.51 -7.11 -4.49
C GLU A 203 8.97 -6.01 -3.52
N ASP A 204 8.13 -5.01 -3.26
CA ASP A 204 8.42 -3.98 -2.27
C ASP A 204 8.47 -4.58 -0.85
N ILE A 205 7.49 -5.42 -0.52
CA ILE A 205 7.44 -6.16 0.75
C ILE A 205 8.61 -7.13 0.89
N LEU A 206 9.04 -7.78 -0.19
CA LEU A 206 10.20 -8.66 -0.14
C LEU A 206 11.50 -7.90 0.16
N SER A 207 11.59 -6.66 -0.32
CA SER A 207 12.85 -5.90 -0.39
C SER A 207 12.99 -4.80 0.67
N HIS A 208 12.02 -4.62 1.57
CA HIS A 208 12.03 -3.52 2.54
C HIS A 208 13.17 -3.60 3.59
N HIS A 209 13.88 -4.73 3.66
CA HIS A 209 15.09 -4.91 4.47
C HIS A 209 16.38 -5.04 3.64
N GLU A 210 16.32 -4.76 2.34
CA GLU A 210 17.52 -4.59 1.53
C GLU A 210 18.24 -3.31 1.93
N HIS A 211 19.56 -3.33 1.86
CA HIS A 211 20.39 -2.18 2.17
C HIS A 211 20.93 -1.61 0.87
N PHE A 212 20.99 -0.29 0.75
CA PHE A 212 21.46 0.39 -0.46
C PHE A 212 22.86 -0.07 -0.92
N ASN A 213 23.72 -0.53 -0.01
CA ASN A 213 25.05 -1.07 -0.30
C ASN A 213 25.10 -2.57 -0.66
N GLY A 214 23.97 -3.29 -0.64
CA GLY A 214 23.88 -4.74 -0.92
C GLY A 214 24.11 -5.65 0.29
N GLN A 215 24.24 -5.10 1.51
CA GLN A 215 24.44 -5.90 2.74
C GLN A 215 23.13 -6.28 3.46
N GLY A 216 21.99 -5.96 2.84
CA GLY A 216 20.67 -6.27 3.37
C GLY A 216 20.25 -7.70 3.07
N TYR A 217 18.95 -7.96 3.22
CA TYR A 217 18.36 -9.26 3.00
C TYR A 217 16.93 -9.10 2.43
N PRO A 218 16.37 -10.12 1.77
CA PRO A 218 16.87 -11.50 1.62
C PRO A 218 17.78 -11.76 0.41
N ARG A 219 17.83 -10.87 -0.59
CA ARG A 219 18.52 -11.10 -1.87
C ARG A 219 19.85 -10.38 -1.98
N GLY A 220 20.10 -9.35 -1.16
CA GLY A 220 21.33 -8.54 -1.24
C GLY A 220 21.33 -7.60 -2.44
N LEU A 221 20.16 -7.08 -2.80
CA LEU A 221 20.01 -6.10 -3.88
C LEU A 221 20.78 -4.82 -3.57
N LYS A 222 21.33 -4.14 -4.59
CA LYS A 222 22.16 -2.95 -4.39
C LYS A 222 21.61 -1.74 -5.14
N GLY A 223 21.67 -0.59 -4.47
CA GLY A 223 21.32 0.69 -5.05
C GLY A 223 19.89 0.72 -5.60
N GLU A 224 19.76 1.06 -6.88
CA GLU A 224 18.47 1.21 -7.57
C GLU A 224 17.86 -0.13 -8.03
N GLU A 225 18.55 -1.26 -7.83
CA GLU A 225 17.92 -2.59 -7.97
C GLU A 225 16.81 -2.79 -6.92
N ILE A 226 16.90 -2.07 -5.80
CA ILE A 226 15.87 -2.06 -4.77
C ILE A 226 14.72 -1.15 -5.25
N PRO A 227 13.47 -1.65 -5.26
CA PRO A 227 12.31 -0.82 -5.57
C PRO A 227 12.29 0.48 -4.76
N ILE A 228 11.94 1.60 -5.41
CA ILE A 228 11.95 2.90 -4.74
C ILE A 228 11.01 2.92 -3.52
N ARG A 229 9.85 2.28 -3.60
CA ARG A 229 8.90 2.21 -2.49
C ARG A 229 9.47 1.41 -1.31
N ALA A 230 10.17 0.30 -1.56
CA ALA A 230 10.91 -0.42 -0.53
C ALA A 230 12.01 0.43 0.13
N ARG A 231 12.75 1.24 -0.64
CA ARG A 231 13.77 2.15 -0.10
C ARG A 231 13.16 3.24 0.81
N ILE A 232 11.98 3.76 0.43
CA ILE A 232 11.21 4.72 1.27
C ILE A 232 10.78 4.05 2.58
N VAL A 233 10.18 2.85 2.49
CA VAL A 233 9.70 2.10 3.65
C VAL A 233 10.84 1.74 4.61
N ALA A 234 12.01 1.38 4.09
CA ALA A 234 13.19 1.07 4.91
C ALA A 234 13.61 2.23 5.81
N ILE A 235 13.53 3.48 5.33
CA ILE A 235 13.83 4.67 6.12
C ILE A 235 12.74 4.89 7.19
N ALA A 236 11.48 4.80 6.80
CA ALA A 236 10.33 5.01 7.68
C ALA A 236 10.27 3.97 8.82
N ASP A 237 10.45 2.69 8.50
CA ASP A 237 10.50 1.58 9.46
C ASP A 237 11.67 1.75 10.42
N ALA A 238 12.88 2.02 9.90
CA ALA A 238 14.05 2.22 10.76
C ALA A 238 13.87 3.41 11.72
N TYR A 239 13.35 4.54 11.24
CA TYR A 239 13.04 5.68 12.09
C TYR A 239 12.07 5.28 13.21
N ASP A 240 10.94 4.66 12.86
CA ASP A 240 9.93 4.27 13.84
C ASP A 240 10.49 3.27 14.86
N ALA A 241 11.29 2.32 14.40
CA ALA A 241 11.96 1.33 15.24
C ALA A 241 12.93 1.94 16.26
N ILE A 242 13.58 3.07 15.93
CA ILE A 242 14.52 3.77 16.81
C ILE A 242 13.80 4.61 17.87
N VAL A 243 12.76 5.35 17.47
CA VAL A 243 12.03 6.27 18.36
C VAL A 243 10.94 5.59 19.18
N SER A 244 10.40 4.47 18.69
CA SER A 244 9.35 3.73 19.39
C SER A 244 9.90 2.99 20.59
N LYS A 245 9.24 3.13 21.74
CA LYS A 245 9.61 2.45 22.98
C LYS A 245 9.32 0.95 22.85
N ARG A 246 10.38 0.13 22.73
CA ARG A 246 10.26 -1.33 22.75
C ARG A 246 10.36 -1.83 24.20
N THR A 247 9.76 -3.00 24.49
CA THR A 247 9.71 -3.60 25.85
C THR A 247 11.08 -3.79 26.51
N TYR A 248 12.15 -3.73 25.71
CA TYR A 248 13.53 -4.07 26.07
C TYR A 248 14.55 -2.98 25.70
N LYS A 249 14.13 -1.82 25.17
CA LYS A 249 15.03 -0.72 24.81
C LYS A 249 14.37 0.62 25.13
N GLU A 250 15.07 1.48 25.88
CA GLU A 250 14.64 2.87 26.03
C GLU A 250 14.61 3.53 24.64
N SER A 251 13.51 4.22 24.32
CA SER A 251 13.36 4.97 23.07
C SER A 251 14.51 5.96 22.95
N MET A 252 15.22 5.94 21.82
CA MET A 252 16.21 6.97 21.53
C MET A 252 15.49 8.30 21.25
N SER A 253 16.17 9.42 21.49
CA SER A 253 15.58 10.73 21.20
C SER A 253 15.38 10.90 19.68
N HIS A 254 14.46 11.79 19.31
CA HIS A 254 14.21 12.15 17.92
C HIS A 254 15.51 12.56 17.20
N GLU A 255 16.34 13.35 17.87
CA GLU A 255 17.62 13.83 17.36
C GLU A 255 18.58 12.67 17.14
N SER A 256 18.63 11.71 18.07
CA SER A 256 19.48 10.53 17.95
C SER A 256 19.06 9.62 16.79
N ALA A 257 17.75 9.53 16.51
CA ALA A 257 17.23 8.78 15.37
C ALA A 257 17.62 9.42 14.03
N ILE A 258 17.54 10.75 13.94
CA ILE A 258 17.97 11.50 12.76
C ILE A 258 19.47 11.31 12.51
N GLU A 259 20.29 11.42 13.55
CA GLU A 259 21.75 11.23 13.42
C GLU A 259 22.11 9.80 13.01
N GLU A 260 21.39 8.79 13.48
CA GLU A 260 21.59 7.41 13.03
C GLU A 260 21.22 7.21 11.56
N ILE A 261 20.10 7.81 11.10
CA ILE A 261 19.71 7.75 9.68
C ILE A 261 20.75 8.45 8.80
N LYS A 262 21.23 9.63 9.21
CA LYS A 262 22.33 10.34 8.54
C LYS A 262 23.61 9.51 8.48
N ARG A 263 23.98 8.84 9.57
CA ARG A 263 25.15 7.97 9.64
C ARG A 263 25.06 6.80 8.65
N CYS A 264 23.85 6.30 8.43
CA CYS A 264 23.56 5.17 7.54
C CYS A 264 23.29 5.58 6.06
N ARG A 265 23.38 6.87 5.73
CA ARG A 265 23.24 7.41 4.37
C ARG A 265 24.24 6.76 3.40
N GLY A 266 23.75 6.21 2.29
CA GLY A 266 24.57 5.53 1.26
C GLY A 266 25.08 4.15 1.64
N THR A 267 24.74 3.66 2.84
CA THR A 267 25.03 2.28 3.26
C THR A 267 23.73 1.50 3.40
N GLN A 268 23.00 1.70 4.48
CA GLN A 268 21.68 1.10 4.66
C GLN A 268 20.63 1.79 3.80
N PHE A 269 20.65 3.13 3.77
CA PHE A 269 19.61 3.93 3.14
C PHE A 269 20.09 4.61 1.86
N ASP A 270 19.15 4.84 0.95
CA ASP A 270 19.37 5.63 -0.25
C ASP A 270 19.78 7.07 0.12
N PRO A 271 20.94 7.57 -0.36
CA PRO A 271 21.38 8.93 -0.07
C PRO A 271 20.36 10.02 -0.40
N HIS A 272 19.70 9.90 -1.55
CA HIS A 272 18.76 10.91 -2.03
C HIS A 272 17.50 10.96 -1.17
N LEU A 273 16.98 9.79 -0.79
CA LEU A 273 15.80 9.69 0.07
C LEU A 273 16.09 10.15 1.50
N VAL A 274 17.30 9.91 2.02
CA VAL A 274 17.72 10.45 3.32
C VAL A 274 17.75 11.98 3.30
N ASP A 275 18.27 12.58 2.23
CA ASP A 275 18.30 14.05 2.10
C ASP A 275 16.88 14.64 2.07
N ILE A 276 15.96 13.99 1.36
CA ILE A 276 14.54 14.37 1.34
C ILE A 276 13.91 14.25 2.73
N PHE A 277 14.11 13.11 3.41
CA PHE A 277 13.58 12.87 4.74
C PHE A 277 14.05 13.92 5.75
N ILE A 278 15.34 14.27 5.74
CA ILE A 278 15.89 15.30 6.63
C ILE A 278 15.30 16.67 6.30
N ARG A 279 15.23 17.03 5.01
CA ARG A 279 14.63 18.30 4.58
C ARG A 279 13.19 18.45 5.09
N LEU A 280 12.38 17.41 4.98
CA LEU A 280 10.98 17.41 5.44
C LEU A 280 10.85 17.60 6.95
N ILE A 281 11.85 17.17 7.72
CA ILE A 281 11.89 17.42 9.16
C ILE A 281 12.28 18.87 9.43
N ASP A 282 13.34 19.36 8.77
CA ASP A 282 13.90 20.70 8.99
C ASP A 282 12.92 21.82 8.58
N ASP A 283 12.11 21.61 7.54
CA ASP A 283 11.09 22.57 7.08
C ASP A 283 9.75 22.47 7.84
N GLY A 284 9.63 21.49 8.74
CA GLY A 284 8.45 21.27 9.57
C GLY A 284 7.26 20.63 8.84
N THR A 285 7.43 20.14 7.61
CA THR A 285 6.39 19.37 6.89
C THR A 285 6.12 18.04 7.59
N LEU A 286 7.18 17.34 8.02
CA LEU A 286 7.12 16.08 8.73
C LEU A 286 7.34 16.30 10.24
N ASN A 287 6.25 16.55 10.97
CA ASN A 287 6.27 16.78 12.41
C ASN A 287 6.20 15.48 13.23
N LEU A 288 7.36 14.88 13.51
CA LEU A 288 7.46 13.59 14.23
C LEU A 288 7.52 13.72 15.75
N THR A 289 7.54 14.95 16.29
CA THR A 289 7.67 15.25 17.73
C THR A 289 6.34 15.53 18.42
N LYS A 290 5.28 15.83 17.67
CA LYS A 290 3.94 15.96 18.25
C LYS A 290 3.38 14.58 18.53
N LYS A 291 3.41 14.18 19.81
CA LYS A 291 2.51 13.15 20.31
C LYS A 291 1.08 13.54 19.88
N GLY A 292 0.51 12.77 18.95
CA GLY A 292 -0.89 12.88 18.58
C GLY A 292 -1.77 12.75 19.82
N HIS A 293 -2.85 13.54 19.81
CA HIS A 293 -3.91 13.66 20.81
C HIS A 293 -4.54 12.32 21.21
#